data_AF-A0ABD5SX67-F1
#
_entry.id   AF-A0ABD5SX67-F1
#
_cell.length_a   1.000
_cell.length_b   1.000
_cell.length_c   1.000
_cell.angle_alpha   90.00
_cell.angle_beta   90.00
_cell.angle_gamma   90.00
#
_symmetry.space_group_name_H-M   'P 1'
#
loop_
_entity.id
_entity.type
_entity.pdbx_description
1 polymer ?
#
loop_
_entity_poly.entity_id
_entity_poly.type
_entity_poly.pdbx_seq_one_letter_code
_entity_poly.pdbx_strand_id
1 'polypeptide(L)'
;MSADDELPWTDVSRFPDFLEHLESEGGATVQGIIDRIDADIDMDGMAYHDRGIRAPGYDATFVPEPEGAHIVPAFSVEVHTIGPRSVWAVFDATRSWDFYLLQADDIAAIAWVSDEEFNAEEAGLFMSKHDALAAGRFSFGTFVYAGEEWQEQRELIEGTDAPAFLRRDDGSTLVPTSQSDFYDVVNSTPEDFRTNGGGAPSHLGLLELEVTID
;
A
#
# COMPACT_ATOMS: atom_id res chain seq x y z
N MET A 1 31.84 -9.48 -4.07
CA MET A 1 31.07 -10.66 -4.53
C MET A 1 29.70 -10.13 -4.81
N SER A 2 29.37 -10.01 -6.09
CA SER A 2 28.06 -9.55 -6.57
C SER A 2 27.04 -10.61 -6.17
N ALA A 3 26.12 -10.23 -5.28
CA ALA A 3 24.84 -10.91 -5.23
C ALA A 3 24.22 -10.70 -6.62
N ASP A 4 23.85 -11.78 -7.29
CA ASP A 4 22.94 -11.66 -8.42
C ASP A 4 21.66 -11.04 -7.84
N ASP A 5 21.44 -9.75 -8.09
CA ASP A 5 20.23 -9.02 -7.74
C ASP A 5 19.08 -9.57 -8.60
N GLU A 6 18.56 -10.75 -8.25
CA GLU A 6 17.24 -11.14 -8.72
C GLU A 6 16.25 -10.13 -8.15
N LEU A 7 15.71 -9.29 -9.05
CA LEU A 7 14.63 -8.38 -8.73
C LEU A 7 13.48 -9.20 -8.12
N PRO A 8 12.93 -8.79 -6.95
CA PRO A 8 11.90 -9.56 -6.26
C PRO A 8 10.64 -9.78 -7.10
N TRP A 9 10.43 -8.95 -8.14
CA TRP A 9 9.30 -9.05 -9.05
C TRP A 9 9.77 -9.44 -10.45
N THR A 10 9.12 -10.45 -11.01
CA THR A 10 9.46 -11.01 -12.33
C THR A 10 8.71 -10.33 -13.47
N ASP A 11 7.51 -9.81 -13.20
CA ASP A 11 6.71 -9.03 -14.14
C ASP A 11 6.21 -7.74 -13.48
N VAL A 12 6.34 -6.64 -14.21
CA VAL A 12 6.04 -5.28 -13.76
C VAL A 12 5.29 -4.56 -14.87
N SER A 13 3.99 -4.37 -14.66
CA SER A 13 3.08 -3.80 -15.65
C SER A 13 2.48 -2.50 -15.13
N ARG A 14 2.61 -1.40 -15.90
CA ARG A 14 2.08 -0.08 -15.53
C ARG A 14 0.63 0.09 -15.98
N PHE A 15 -0.18 0.79 -15.18
CA PHE A 15 -1.51 1.28 -15.52
C PHE A 15 -1.48 2.78 -15.84
N PRO A 16 -1.32 3.17 -17.12
CA PRO A 16 -1.09 4.57 -17.48
C PRO A 16 -2.26 5.51 -17.18
N ASP A 17 -3.50 5.01 -17.19
CA ASP A 17 -4.72 5.83 -17.10
C ASP A 17 -5.54 5.51 -15.84
N PHE A 18 -4.90 5.04 -14.77
CA PHE A 18 -5.59 4.54 -13.58
C PHE A 18 -6.49 5.59 -12.94
N LEU A 19 -5.99 6.80 -12.69
CA LEU A 19 -6.76 7.87 -12.05
C LEU A 19 -7.90 8.39 -12.93
N GLU A 20 -7.66 8.53 -14.24
CA GLU A 20 -8.72 8.91 -15.18
C GLU A 20 -9.85 7.87 -15.18
N HIS A 21 -9.48 6.59 -15.13
CA HIS A 21 -10.45 5.51 -15.04
C HIS A 21 -11.21 5.53 -13.71
N LEU A 22 -10.50 5.73 -12.60
CA LEU A 22 -11.07 5.82 -11.26
C LEU A 22 -12.12 6.95 -11.18
N GLU A 23 -11.80 8.13 -11.71
CA GLU A 23 -12.74 9.25 -11.79
C GLU A 23 -13.97 8.90 -12.64
N SER A 24 -13.79 8.19 -13.75
CA SER A 24 -14.88 7.84 -14.67
C SER A 24 -15.87 6.80 -14.11
N GLU A 25 -15.38 5.83 -13.33
CA GLU A 25 -16.20 4.76 -12.75
C GLU A 25 -16.71 5.10 -11.34
N GLY A 26 -16.11 6.10 -10.68
CA GLY A 26 -16.45 6.51 -9.32
C GLY A 26 -15.89 5.60 -8.23
N GLY A 27 -15.01 4.67 -8.59
CA GLY A 27 -14.34 3.75 -7.66
C GLY A 27 -13.79 2.50 -8.36
N ALA A 28 -12.78 1.87 -7.77
CA ALA A 28 -12.25 0.59 -8.24
C ALA A 28 -11.74 -0.24 -7.05
N THR A 29 -12.16 -1.49 -6.93
CA THR A 29 -11.59 -2.39 -5.92
C THR A 29 -10.32 -3.07 -6.43
N VAL A 30 -9.45 -3.53 -5.53
CA VAL A 30 -8.23 -4.28 -5.90
C VAL A 30 -8.61 -5.52 -6.70
N GLN A 31 -9.60 -6.28 -6.24
CA GLN A 31 -10.14 -7.41 -6.99
C GLN A 31 -10.63 -6.99 -8.39
N GLY A 32 -11.39 -5.89 -8.48
CA GLY A 32 -11.91 -5.39 -9.76
C GLY A 32 -10.80 -4.97 -10.74
N ILE A 33 -9.67 -4.47 -10.23
CA ILE A 33 -8.50 -4.13 -11.05
C ILE A 33 -7.85 -5.40 -11.61
N ILE A 34 -7.65 -6.43 -10.75
CA ILE A 34 -7.08 -7.74 -11.14
C ILE A 34 -7.97 -8.41 -12.20
N ASP A 35 -9.28 -8.46 -11.97
CA ASP A 35 -10.25 -9.06 -12.91
C ASP A 35 -10.22 -8.35 -14.27
N ARG A 36 -10.10 -7.02 -14.28
CA ARG A 36 -10.13 -6.22 -15.51
C ARG A 36 -8.93 -6.48 -16.41
N ILE A 37 -7.78 -6.76 -15.83
CA ILE A 37 -6.53 -6.95 -16.56
C ILE A 37 -6.29 -8.42 -16.93
N ASP A 38 -7.24 -9.30 -16.59
CA ASP A 38 -7.21 -10.75 -16.87
C ASP A 38 -5.90 -11.38 -16.37
N ALA A 39 -5.42 -10.90 -15.21
CA ALA A 39 -4.26 -11.47 -14.56
C ALA A 39 -4.65 -12.78 -13.89
N ASP A 40 -3.83 -13.82 -14.09
CA ASP A 40 -4.02 -15.15 -13.49
C ASP A 40 -3.55 -15.11 -12.01
N ILE A 41 -4.22 -14.29 -11.20
CA ILE A 41 -3.93 -14.04 -9.80
C ILE A 41 -5.16 -14.47 -8.99
N ASP A 42 -4.99 -15.51 -8.18
CA ASP A 42 -5.97 -15.85 -7.15
C ASP A 42 -5.89 -14.83 -6.00
N MET A 43 -7.04 -14.36 -5.52
CA MET A 43 -7.14 -13.42 -4.40
C MET A 43 -8.22 -13.87 -3.42
N ASP A 44 -7.80 -14.28 -2.23
CA ASP A 44 -8.71 -14.51 -1.09
C ASP A 44 -8.73 -13.30 -0.13
N GLY A 45 -7.70 -12.45 -0.21
CA GLY A 45 -7.58 -11.21 0.54
C GLY A 45 -6.32 -10.44 0.18
N MET A 46 -6.07 -9.34 0.90
CA MET A 46 -4.95 -8.44 0.66
C MET A 46 -4.39 -7.86 1.96
N ALA A 47 -3.22 -7.26 1.89
CA ALA A 47 -2.73 -6.36 2.92
C ALA A 47 -2.33 -5.01 2.31
N TYR A 48 -2.96 -3.94 2.80
CA TYR A 48 -2.51 -2.58 2.53
C TYR A 48 -1.13 -2.35 3.14
N HIS A 49 -0.26 -1.72 2.37
CA HIS A 49 1.12 -1.37 2.72
C HIS A 49 1.28 0.14 2.69
N ASP A 50 1.74 0.68 3.81
CA ASP A 50 2.15 2.08 3.93
C ASP A 50 3.42 2.14 4.75
N ARG A 51 4.56 2.26 4.07
CA ARG A 51 5.89 2.45 4.67
C ARG A 51 6.18 1.46 5.81
N GLY A 52 5.73 0.22 5.66
CA GLY A 52 5.91 -0.85 6.65
C GLY A 52 4.67 -1.16 7.48
N ILE A 53 3.66 -0.29 7.55
CA ILE A 53 2.34 -0.64 8.08
C ILE A 53 1.71 -1.69 7.18
N ARG A 54 1.19 -2.77 7.78
CA ARG A 54 0.51 -3.86 7.10
C ARG A 54 -0.87 -4.08 7.70
N ALA A 55 -1.89 -3.72 6.94
CA ALA A 55 -3.28 -3.86 7.35
C ALA A 55 -3.99 -4.89 6.46
N PRO A 56 -4.19 -6.13 6.97
CA PRO A 56 -4.94 -7.15 6.26
C PRO A 56 -6.43 -6.78 6.09
N GLY A 57 -6.96 -7.06 4.91
CA GLY A 57 -8.36 -6.86 4.55
C GLY A 57 -8.80 -7.83 3.45
N TYR A 58 -10.11 -8.00 3.28
CA TYR A 58 -10.65 -8.87 2.24
C TYR A 58 -10.53 -8.23 0.84
N ASP A 59 -10.50 -6.90 0.77
CA ASP A 59 -10.29 -6.11 -0.43
C ASP A 59 -9.89 -4.67 -0.01
N ALA A 60 -9.58 -3.81 -0.97
CA ALA A 60 -9.57 -2.37 -0.78
C ALA A 60 -10.20 -1.66 -1.96
N THR A 61 -10.81 -0.50 -1.70
CA THR A 61 -11.47 0.32 -2.71
C THR A 61 -10.72 1.63 -2.87
N PHE A 62 -10.26 1.90 -4.08
CA PHE A 62 -9.84 3.23 -4.51
C PHE A 62 -11.09 4.05 -4.79
N VAL A 63 -11.17 5.27 -4.28
CA VAL A 63 -12.34 6.15 -4.44
C VAL A 63 -11.86 7.57 -4.78
N PRO A 64 -12.43 8.24 -5.79
CA PRO A 64 -12.21 9.66 -5.98
C PRO A 64 -12.87 10.44 -4.84
N GLU A 65 -12.13 11.30 -4.16
CA GLU A 65 -12.69 12.11 -3.08
C GLU A 65 -13.69 13.14 -3.63
N PRO A 66 -14.78 13.43 -2.92
CA PRO A 66 -15.74 14.44 -3.36
C PRO A 66 -15.09 15.81 -3.58
N GLU A 67 -15.53 16.53 -4.62
CA GLU A 67 -15.04 17.88 -4.90
C GLU A 67 -15.24 18.80 -3.67
N GLY A 68 -14.15 19.43 -3.21
CA GLY A 68 -14.15 20.32 -2.05
C GLY A 68 -14.06 19.63 -0.68
N ALA A 69 -13.94 18.30 -0.61
CA ALA A 69 -13.61 17.59 0.62
C ALA A 69 -12.20 17.95 1.14
N HIS A 70 -11.28 18.20 0.21
CA HIS A 70 -9.88 18.55 0.48
C HIS A 70 -9.48 19.85 -0.22
N ILE A 71 -8.35 20.44 0.20
CA ILE A 71 -7.81 21.69 -0.39
C ILE A 71 -7.42 21.49 -1.86
N VAL A 72 -6.99 20.29 -2.20
CA VAL A 72 -6.61 19.84 -3.54
C VAL A 72 -7.46 18.63 -3.92
N PRO A 73 -7.69 18.36 -5.22
CA PRO A 73 -8.22 17.08 -5.68
C PRO A 73 -7.49 15.91 -5.02
N ALA A 74 -8.24 14.88 -4.64
CA ALA A 74 -7.71 13.75 -3.90
C ALA A 74 -8.40 12.45 -4.29
N PHE A 75 -7.74 11.33 -4.01
CA PHE A 75 -8.35 10.01 -4.02
C PHE A 75 -8.01 9.31 -2.70
N SER A 76 -8.85 8.37 -2.28
CA SER A 76 -8.67 7.58 -1.07
C SER A 76 -8.54 6.10 -1.39
N VAL A 77 -7.94 5.39 -0.44
CA VAL A 77 -7.92 3.92 -0.37
C VAL A 77 -8.58 3.51 0.92
N GLU A 78 -9.75 2.88 0.81
CA GLU A 78 -10.50 2.31 1.92
C GLU A 78 -10.25 0.80 1.97
N VAL A 79 -9.72 0.31 3.09
CA VAL A 79 -9.47 -1.13 3.26
C VAL A 79 -10.69 -1.79 3.88
N HIS A 80 -11.19 -2.87 3.26
CA HIS A 80 -12.22 -3.72 3.85
C HIS A 80 -11.57 -4.68 4.86
N THR A 81 -11.16 -4.11 6.00
CA THR A 81 -10.35 -4.76 7.03
C THR A 81 -11.04 -5.97 7.67
N ILE A 82 -10.25 -6.75 8.40
CA ILE A 82 -10.75 -7.84 9.24
C ILE A 82 -11.19 -7.30 10.61
N GLY A 83 -12.42 -7.60 11.01
CA GLY A 83 -12.94 -7.26 12.34
C GLY A 83 -13.29 -5.77 12.48
N PRO A 84 -13.15 -5.18 13.68
CA PRO A 84 -13.56 -3.80 13.96
C PRO A 84 -12.48 -2.76 13.59
N ARG A 85 -11.65 -3.03 12.57
CA ARG A 85 -10.53 -2.18 12.20
C ARG A 85 -10.96 -1.17 11.15
N SER A 86 -10.31 -0.02 11.10
CA SER A 86 -10.51 0.99 10.05
C SER A 86 -9.15 1.39 9.51
N VAL A 87 -9.00 1.32 8.18
CA VAL A 87 -7.83 1.85 7.48
C VAL A 87 -8.28 2.63 6.28
N TRP A 88 -7.88 3.90 6.26
CA TRP A 88 -8.23 4.87 5.24
C TRP A 88 -7.02 5.78 4.98
N ALA A 89 -6.59 5.87 3.73
CA ALA A 89 -5.51 6.74 3.32
C ALA A 89 -5.97 7.67 2.20
N VAL A 90 -5.67 8.97 2.30
CA VAL A 90 -6.02 9.98 1.30
C VAL A 90 -4.75 10.50 0.63
N PHE A 91 -4.75 10.55 -0.69
CA PHE A 91 -3.63 10.99 -1.51
C PHE A 91 -3.99 12.20 -2.36
N ASP A 92 -3.02 13.10 -2.52
CA ASP A 92 -3.08 14.27 -3.40
C ASP A 92 -3.13 13.82 -4.88
N ALA A 93 -4.31 13.93 -5.49
CA ALA A 93 -4.54 13.51 -6.87
C ALA A 93 -3.93 14.47 -7.90
N THR A 94 -3.40 15.62 -7.47
CA THR A 94 -2.71 16.56 -8.38
C THR A 94 -1.30 16.14 -8.74
N ARG A 95 -0.76 15.12 -8.07
CA ARG A 95 0.57 14.55 -8.33
C ARG A 95 0.54 13.60 -9.52
N SER A 96 1.71 13.42 -10.14
CA SER A 96 1.91 12.46 -11.23
C SER A 96 2.08 11.04 -10.66
N TRP A 97 0.96 10.39 -10.36
CA TRP A 97 0.94 9.01 -9.86
C TRP A 97 1.08 7.99 -10.98
N ASP A 98 1.90 6.98 -10.73
CA ASP A 98 1.96 5.78 -11.55
C ASP A 98 1.56 4.57 -10.71
N PHE A 99 0.65 3.76 -11.24
CA PHE A 99 0.20 2.51 -10.65
C PHE A 99 0.80 1.34 -11.42
N TYR A 100 1.20 0.29 -10.71
CA TYR A 100 1.83 -0.89 -11.25
C TYR A 100 1.25 -2.15 -10.65
N LEU A 101 1.06 -3.17 -11.49
CA LEU A 101 0.97 -4.56 -11.07
C LEU A 101 2.37 -5.15 -11.02
N LEU A 102 2.73 -5.70 -9.88
CA LEU A 102 3.96 -6.43 -9.63
C LEU A 102 3.61 -7.89 -9.42
N GLN A 103 4.28 -8.80 -10.12
CA GLN A 103 4.04 -10.24 -10.02
C GLN A 103 5.34 -11.03 -9.88
N ALA A 104 5.31 -12.02 -9.01
CA ALA A 104 6.27 -13.09 -8.89
C ALA A 104 5.49 -14.42 -8.72
N ASP A 105 6.20 -15.55 -8.72
CA ASP A 105 5.62 -16.91 -8.82
C ASP A 105 4.31 -17.12 -8.05
N ASP A 106 4.26 -16.70 -6.78
CA ASP A 106 3.14 -16.91 -5.87
C ASP A 106 2.61 -15.62 -5.21
N ILE A 107 3.12 -14.45 -5.60
CA ILE A 107 2.75 -13.18 -4.98
C ILE A 107 2.52 -12.09 -6.02
N ALA A 108 1.50 -11.28 -5.77
CA ALA A 108 1.22 -10.09 -6.55
C ALA A 108 1.02 -8.87 -5.66
N ALA A 109 1.27 -7.68 -6.22
CA ALA A 109 0.96 -6.43 -5.57
C ALA A 109 0.51 -5.37 -6.58
N ILE A 110 -0.41 -4.50 -6.15
CA ILE A 110 -0.66 -3.23 -6.82
C ILE A 110 0.12 -2.17 -6.04
N ALA A 111 1.13 -1.57 -6.65
CA ALA A 111 1.93 -0.51 -6.05
C ALA A 111 1.71 0.82 -6.76
N TRP A 112 1.79 1.94 -6.04
CA TRP A 112 1.71 3.26 -6.65
C TRP A 112 2.79 4.20 -6.12
N VAL A 113 3.28 5.06 -7.01
CA VAL A 113 4.40 5.98 -6.73
C VAL A 113 4.23 7.29 -7.49
N SER A 114 4.44 8.41 -6.82
CA SER A 114 4.43 9.74 -7.45
C SER A 114 5.80 10.10 -8.03
N ASP A 115 5.86 11.04 -8.98
CA ASP A 115 7.13 11.58 -9.48
C ASP A 115 7.96 12.17 -8.33
N GLU A 116 7.30 12.85 -7.39
CA GLU A 116 7.95 13.50 -6.26
C GLU A 116 8.52 12.51 -5.25
N GLU A 117 7.79 11.43 -4.94
CA GLU A 117 8.30 10.33 -4.10
C GLU A 117 9.54 9.72 -4.73
N PHE A 118 9.45 9.32 -6.00
CA PHE A 118 10.57 8.71 -6.72
C PHE A 118 11.79 9.64 -6.74
N ASN A 119 11.60 10.92 -7.07
CA ASN A 119 12.69 11.90 -7.14
C ASN A 119 13.34 12.15 -5.77
N ALA A 120 12.57 12.09 -4.68
CA ALA A 120 13.06 12.31 -3.34
C ALA A 120 13.81 11.10 -2.77
N GLU A 121 13.29 9.89 -2.99
CA GLU A 121 13.74 8.69 -2.27
C GLU A 121 14.60 7.75 -3.13
N GLU A 122 14.31 7.61 -4.44
CA GLU A 122 14.83 6.49 -5.24
C GLU A 122 15.68 6.91 -6.46
N ALA A 123 15.52 8.14 -6.97
CA ALA A 123 16.23 8.64 -8.16
C ALA A 123 17.77 8.70 -8.02
N GLY A 124 18.30 8.60 -6.79
CA GLY A 124 19.74 8.47 -6.54
C GLY A 124 20.30 7.07 -6.84
N LEU A 125 19.43 6.07 -6.91
CA LEU A 125 19.79 4.65 -7.05
C LEU A 125 19.19 4.02 -8.32
N PHE A 126 18.04 4.50 -8.77
CA PHE A 126 17.29 3.93 -9.90
C PHE A 126 17.11 4.95 -11.02
N MET A 127 17.10 4.45 -12.26
CA MET A 127 16.94 5.28 -13.46
C MET A 127 15.47 5.59 -13.76
N SER A 128 14.55 4.78 -13.27
CA SER A 128 13.11 4.94 -13.47
C SER A 128 12.30 4.37 -12.30
N LYS A 129 11.04 4.81 -12.17
CA LYS A 129 10.06 4.21 -11.25
C LYS A 129 9.90 2.71 -11.48
N HIS A 130 9.84 2.29 -12.74
CA HIS A 130 9.74 0.87 -13.09
C HIS A 130 10.90 0.07 -12.48
N ASP A 131 12.14 0.54 -12.63
CA ASP A 131 13.32 -0.16 -12.07
C ASP A 131 13.29 -0.21 -10.54
N ALA A 132 12.86 0.89 -9.90
CA ALA A 132 12.70 0.95 -8.44
C ALA A 132 11.64 -0.04 -7.95
N LEU A 133 10.46 -0.06 -8.59
CA LEU A 133 9.38 -0.97 -8.21
C LEU A 133 9.73 -2.44 -8.48
N ALA A 134 10.40 -2.73 -9.61
CA ALA A 134 10.92 -4.06 -9.90
C ALA A 134 11.89 -4.52 -8.80
N ALA A 135 12.68 -3.61 -8.25
CA ALA A 135 13.56 -3.86 -7.10
C ALA A 135 12.83 -3.89 -5.73
N GLY A 136 11.50 -3.81 -5.71
CA GLY A 136 10.68 -3.82 -4.50
C GLY A 136 10.67 -2.52 -3.72
N ARG A 137 11.02 -1.40 -4.36
CA ARG A 137 11.08 -0.06 -3.73
C ARG A 137 9.78 0.69 -3.99
N PHE A 138 8.90 0.70 -2.99
CA PHE A 138 7.68 1.52 -2.98
C PHE A 138 7.16 1.75 -1.55
N SER A 139 6.66 2.96 -1.30
CA SER A 139 6.03 3.29 0.00
C SER A 139 4.64 2.72 0.14
N PHE A 140 3.88 2.64 -0.96
CA PHE A 140 2.46 2.35 -0.94
C PHE A 140 2.09 1.19 -1.87
N GLY A 141 1.24 0.30 -1.39
CA GLY A 141 0.74 -0.80 -2.21
C GLY A 141 -0.31 -1.65 -1.53
N THR A 142 -0.87 -2.59 -2.28
CA THR A 142 -1.70 -3.67 -1.79
C THR A 142 -1.06 -4.99 -2.21
N PHE A 143 -0.69 -5.81 -1.24
CA PHE A 143 -0.18 -7.16 -1.51
C PHE A 143 -1.35 -8.13 -1.53
N VAL A 144 -1.40 -8.97 -2.54
CA VAL A 144 -2.49 -9.92 -2.79
C VAL A 144 -2.07 -11.28 -2.25
N TYR A 145 -2.97 -11.95 -1.55
CA TYR A 145 -2.74 -13.27 -0.96
C TYR A 145 -3.87 -14.23 -1.31
N ALA A 146 -3.51 -15.50 -1.42
CA ALA A 146 -4.45 -16.61 -1.60
C ALA A 146 -4.06 -17.82 -0.74
N GLY A 147 -5.00 -18.74 -0.56
CA GLY A 147 -4.78 -20.02 0.08
C GLY A 147 -4.25 -19.89 1.51
N GLU A 148 -3.18 -20.62 1.82
CA GLU A 148 -2.59 -20.70 3.16
C GLU A 148 -2.01 -19.36 3.62
N GLU A 149 -1.37 -18.60 2.74
CA GLU A 149 -0.78 -17.30 3.08
C GLU A 149 -1.83 -16.30 3.55
N TRP A 150 -3.00 -16.29 2.90
CA TRP A 150 -4.12 -15.48 3.36
C TRP A 150 -4.64 -15.92 4.73
N GLN A 151 -4.76 -17.24 4.96
CA GLN A 151 -5.17 -17.74 6.28
C GLN A 151 -4.19 -17.30 7.37
N GLU A 152 -2.88 -17.32 7.11
CA GLU A 152 -1.87 -16.84 8.05
C GLU A 152 -2.06 -15.35 8.38
N GLN A 153 -2.28 -14.49 7.38
CA GLN A 153 -2.54 -13.06 7.62
C GLN A 153 -3.79 -12.84 8.49
N ARG A 154 -4.86 -13.59 8.20
CA ARG A 154 -6.13 -13.49 8.93
C ARG A 154 -5.98 -13.96 10.38
N GLU A 155 -5.43 -15.15 10.60
CA GLU A 155 -5.23 -15.70 11.94
C GLU A 155 -4.32 -14.81 12.78
N LEU A 156 -3.28 -14.24 12.16
CA LEU A 156 -2.37 -13.33 12.85
C LEU A 156 -3.13 -12.11 13.38
N ILE A 157 -4.01 -11.50 12.56
CA ILE A 157 -4.61 -10.19 12.90
C ILE A 157 -5.78 -10.38 13.86
N GLU A 158 -6.56 -11.44 13.68
CA GLU A 158 -7.62 -11.86 14.60
C GLU A 158 -7.07 -12.20 15.99
N GLY A 159 -5.80 -12.61 16.10
CA GLY A 159 -5.12 -12.88 17.36
C GLY A 159 -4.72 -11.64 18.18
N THR A 160 -5.02 -10.43 17.70
CA THR A 160 -4.60 -9.16 18.33
C THR A 160 -5.73 -8.13 18.41
N ASP A 161 -5.57 -7.14 19.29
CA ASP A 161 -6.38 -5.92 19.34
C ASP A 161 -5.61 -4.73 18.72
N ALA A 162 -4.70 -5.00 17.79
CA ALA A 162 -3.97 -3.99 17.04
C ALA A 162 -4.65 -3.71 15.69
N PRO A 163 -4.59 -2.47 15.18
CA PRO A 163 -5.20 -2.12 13.90
C PRO A 163 -4.44 -2.67 12.69
N ALA A 164 -3.13 -2.89 12.84
CA ALA A 164 -2.23 -3.35 11.79
C ALA A 164 -0.94 -3.93 12.40
N PHE A 165 -0.14 -4.58 11.56
CA PHE A 165 1.23 -5.00 11.87
C PHE A 165 2.25 -4.05 11.27
N LEU A 166 3.52 -4.26 11.64
CA LEU A 166 4.64 -3.49 11.12
C LEU A 166 5.69 -4.43 10.53
N ARG A 167 6.10 -4.16 9.28
CA ARG A 167 7.23 -4.80 8.61
C ARG A 167 8.46 -3.92 8.81
N ARG A 168 9.52 -4.48 9.35
CA ARG A 168 10.81 -3.81 9.53
C ARG A 168 11.67 -3.93 8.30
N ASP A 169 12.69 -3.08 8.19
CA ASP A 169 13.67 -3.08 7.09
C ASP A 169 14.44 -4.40 6.98
N ASP A 170 14.60 -5.13 8.09
CA ASP A 170 15.23 -6.46 8.10
C ASP A 170 14.28 -7.59 7.62
N GLY A 171 13.08 -7.24 7.18
CA GLY A 171 12.04 -8.17 6.73
C GLY A 171 11.31 -8.89 7.85
N SER A 172 11.57 -8.57 9.13
CA SER A 172 10.81 -9.15 10.23
C SER A 172 9.45 -8.47 10.40
N THR A 173 8.43 -9.25 10.76
CA THR A 173 7.11 -8.73 11.13
C THR A 173 7.05 -8.52 12.64
N LEU A 174 6.73 -7.30 13.05
CA LEU A 174 6.33 -6.96 14.40
C LEU A 174 4.81 -6.94 14.49
N VAL A 175 4.29 -7.67 15.47
CA VAL A 175 2.85 -7.82 15.71
C VAL A 175 2.53 -7.15 17.03
N PRO A 176 1.98 -5.92 17.02
CA PRO A 176 1.54 -5.26 18.24
C PRO A 176 0.34 -6.01 18.82
N THR A 177 0.19 -5.97 20.14
CA THR A 177 -0.93 -6.63 20.82
C THR A 177 -2.17 -5.73 20.97
N SER A 178 -1.99 -4.42 20.92
CA SER A 178 -3.04 -3.42 21.07
C SER A 178 -2.81 -2.19 20.18
N GLN A 179 -3.82 -1.33 20.02
CA GLN A 179 -3.68 -0.05 19.33
C GLN A 179 -2.61 0.86 19.97
N SER A 180 -2.53 0.92 21.30
CA SER A 180 -1.48 1.71 21.96
C SER A 180 -0.08 1.18 21.65
N ASP A 181 0.10 -0.15 21.67
CA ASP A 181 1.38 -0.75 21.33
C ASP A 181 1.76 -0.48 19.87
N PHE A 182 0.78 -0.52 18.96
CA PHE A 182 1.00 -0.17 17.55
C PHE A 182 1.54 1.25 17.42
N TYR A 183 0.88 2.24 18.02
CA TYR A 183 1.32 3.62 17.94
C TYR A 183 2.62 3.89 18.69
N ASP A 184 2.90 3.18 19.78
CA ASP A 184 4.20 3.26 20.45
C ASP A 184 5.34 2.82 19.53
N VAL A 185 5.13 1.78 18.71
CA VAL A 185 6.13 1.33 17.73
C VAL A 185 6.25 2.30 16.54
N VAL A 186 5.12 2.76 15.98
CA VAL A 186 5.10 3.77 14.90
C VAL A 186 5.81 5.06 15.33
N ASN A 187 5.58 5.53 16.57
CA ASN A 187 6.20 6.75 17.07
C ASN A 187 7.70 6.56 17.44
N SER A 188 8.12 5.33 17.76
CA SER A 188 9.50 5.03 18.16
C SER A 188 10.43 4.65 17.00
N THR A 189 9.88 4.40 15.81
CA THR A 189 10.64 4.11 14.59
C THR A 189 11.22 5.42 13.98
N PRO A 190 12.16 5.33 13.01
CA PRO A 190 12.74 6.50 12.34
C PRO A 190 11.67 7.44 11.77
N GLU A 191 12.04 8.69 11.43
CA GLU A 191 11.09 9.75 10.99
C GLU A 191 10.10 9.30 9.91
N ASP A 192 10.49 8.32 9.10
CA ASP A 192 9.69 7.72 8.03
C ASP A 192 8.38 7.06 8.48
N PHE A 193 8.28 6.60 9.72
CA PHE A 193 7.04 6.08 10.33
C PHE A 193 6.29 7.14 11.16
N ARG A 194 6.93 8.27 11.50
CA ARG A 194 6.44 9.22 12.53
C ARG A 194 5.26 10.10 12.13
N THR A 195 4.55 9.76 11.06
CA THR A 195 3.65 10.72 10.40
C THR A 195 2.25 10.20 10.09
N ASN A 196 1.76 9.25 10.88
CA ASN A 196 0.33 8.94 10.92
C ASN A 196 -0.44 10.14 11.50
N GLY A 197 -1.53 10.55 10.86
CA GLY A 197 -2.36 11.69 11.29
C GLY A 197 -2.01 13.07 10.69
N GLY A 198 -1.52 13.13 9.44
CA GLY A 198 -1.43 14.38 8.67
C GLY A 198 -0.06 15.09 8.68
N GLY A 199 1.02 14.36 8.98
CA GLY A 199 2.39 14.93 9.06
C GLY A 199 3.37 14.42 8.01
N ALA A 200 2.93 13.59 7.07
CA ALA A 200 3.82 12.86 6.15
C ALA A 200 4.70 13.83 5.35
N PRO A 201 5.97 13.46 5.06
CA PRO A 201 6.77 14.24 4.14
C PRO A 201 5.99 14.56 2.86
N SER A 202 5.96 15.84 2.49
CA SER A 202 5.06 16.32 1.43
C SER A 202 5.34 15.74 0.04
N HIS A 203 6.52 15.13 -0.16
CA HIS A 203 6.87 14.42 -1.38
C HIS A 203 6.12 13.09 -1.54
N LEU A 204 5.56 12.55 -0.46
CA LEU A 204 4.78 11.30 -0.50
C LEU A 204 3.36 11.49 -1.03
N GLY A 205 2.86 12.73 -1.10
CA GLY A 205 1.50 12.99 -1.55
C GLY A 205 0.40 12.43 -0.62
N LEU A 206 0.74 11.86 0.54
CA LEU A 206 -0.22 11.40 1.55
C LEU A 206 -0.77 12.61 2.33
N LEU A 207 -2.06 12.86 2.21
CA LEU A 207 -2.78 13.95 2.87
C LEU A 207 -3.28 13.53 4.26
N GLU A 208 -3.80 12.32 4.37
CA GLU A 208 -4.36 11.77 5.60
C GLU A 208 -4.14 10.26 5.65
N LEU A 209 -3.94 9.74 6.87
CA LEU A 209 -3.87 8.31 7.13
C LEU A 209 -4.52 8.03 8.49
N GLU A 210 -5.57 7.22 8.44
CA GLU A 210 -6.25 6.64 9.59
C GLU A 210 -5.97 5.13 9.64
N VAL A 211 -5.53 4.65 10.81
CA VAL A 211 -5.27 3.22 11.08
C VAL A 211 -5.71 2.92 12.51
N THR A 212 -6.93 2.45 12.69
CA THR A 212 -7.59 2.35 14.00
C THR A 212 -8.33 1.03 14.20
N ILE A 213 -8.72 0.76 15.44
CA ILE A 213 -9.58 -0.35 15.84
C ILE A 213 -10.57 0.16 16.90
N ASP A 214 -11.85 -0.16 16.71
CA ASP A 214 -12.98 0.28 17.55
C ASP A 214 -13.20 -0.57 18.82
#